data_AF-A0A938UAQ7-F1
#
_entry.id   AF-A0A938UAQ7-F1
#
_cell.length_a   1.000
_cell.length_b   1.000
_cell.length_c   1.000
_cell.angle_alpha   90.00
_cell.angle_beta   90.00
_cell.angle_gamma   90.00
#
_symmetry.space_group_name_H-M   'P 1'
#
loop_
_entity.id
_entity.type
_entity.pdbx_description
1 polymer ?
#
loop_
_entity_poly.entity_id
_entity_poly.type
_entity_poly.pdbx_seq_one_letter_code
_entity_poly.pdbx_strand_id
1 'polypeptide(L)'
;MKFPDGTKIQIMGLDEIMDELYLEGRPSNQETAEELLDRLEKSNNYIPPSARQEYKSILLKKYKDYVASQKKTPSSFTEKK
;
A
#
# COMPACT_ATOMS: atom_id res chain seq x y z
N MET A 1 -6.56 8.50 -4.07
CA MET A 1 -6.89 7.54 -5.15
C MET A 1 -8.38 7.62 -5.39
N LYS A 2 -8.87 7.51 -6.62
CA LYS A 2 -10.31 7.46 -6.91
C LYS A 2 -10.60 6.08 -7.48
N PHE A 3 -11.49 5.34 -6.84
CA PHE A 3 -12.02 4.09 -7.37
C PHE A 3 -13.10 4.39 -8.44
N PRO A 4 -13.40 3.43 -9.34
CA PRO A 4 -14.45 3.58 -10.35
C PRO A 4 -15.82 3.95 -9.75
N ASP A 5 -16.09 3.56 -8.51
CA ASP A 5 -17.29 3.92 -7.73
C ASP A 5 -17.28 5.38 -7.21
N GLY A 6 -16.29 6.19 -7.59
CA GLY A 6 -16.17 7.59 -7.18
C GLY A 6 -15.59 7.79 -5.77
N THR A 7 -15.39 6.72 -5.00
CA THR A 7 -14.84 6.80 -3.65
C THR A 7 -13.41 7.29 -3.66
N LYS A 8 -13.22 8.51 -3.14
CA LYS A 8 -11.90 9.04 -2.77
C LYS A 8 -11.58 8.52 -1.37
N ILE A 9 -11.12 7.28 -1.28
CA ILE A 9 -10.64 6.75 0.00
C ILE A 9 -9.30 7.43 0.29
N GLN A 10 -9.25 8.21 1.36
CA GLN A 10 -8.00 8.56 1.99
C GLN A 10 -7.62 7.36 2.84
N ILE A 11 -6.81 6.47 2.28
CA ILE A 11 -6.34 5.27 2.99
C ILE A 11 -5.33 5.77 4.03
N MET A 12 -5.73 5.73 5.30
CA MET A 12 -4.87 6.17 6.40
C MET A 12 -3.78 5.12 6.62
N GLY A 13 -2.53 5.57 6.72
CA GLY A 13 -1.38 4.68 6.96
C GLY A 13 -0.87 3.90 5.75
N LEU A 14 -1.37 4.15 4.53
CA LEU A 14 -0.92 3.40 3.35
C LEU A 14 0.59 3.57 3.09
N ASP A 15 1.09 4.80 3.17
CA ASP A 15 2.51 5.09 2.91
C ASP A 15 3.41 4.46 3.98
N GLU A 16 2.98 4.50 5.25
CA GLU A 16 3.67 3.86 6.38
C GLU A 16 3.73 2.33 6.20
N ILE A 17 2.61 1.69 5.88
CA ILE A 17 2.57 0.24 5.65
C ILE A 17 3.40 -0.16 4.42
N MET A 18 3.39 0.64 3.35
CA MET A 18 4.26 0.39 2.19
C MET A 18 5.74 0.51 2.56
N ASP A 19 6.10 1.46 3.43
CA ASP A 19 7.47 1.60 3.90
C ASP A 19 7.89 0.42 4.78
N GLU A 20 7.06 0.01 5.74
CA GLU A 20 7.30 -1.18 6.57
C GLU A 20 7.54 -2.43 5.72
N LEU A 21 6.65 -2.72 4.77
CA LEU A 21 6.77 -3.90 3.90
C LEU A 21 8.03 -3.83 3.03
N TYR A 22 8.42 -2.64 2.60
CA TYR A 22 9.66 -2.43 1.87
C TYR A 22 10.89 -2.69 2.74
N LEU A 23 10.90 -2.18 3.99
CA LEU A 23 11.96 -2.42 4.97
C LEU A 23 12.06 -3.90 5.38
N GLU A 24 10.93 -4.61 5.41
CA GLU A 24 10.86 -6.07 5.59
C GLU A 24 11.36 -6.85 4.34
N GLY A 25 11.67 -6.16 3.24
CA GLY A 25 12.15 -6.79 2.01
C GLY A 25 11.07 -7.54 1.23
N ARG A 26 9.79 -7.22 1.44
CA ARG A 26 8.68 -7.93 0.80
C ARG A 26 8.70 -7.73 -0.73
N PRO A 27 8.60 -8.83 -1.51
CA PRO A 27 8.58 -8.73 -2.97
C PRO A 27 7.28 -8.08 -3.46
N SER A 28 7.30 -7.43 -4.62
CA SER A 28 6.10 -6.80 -5.20
C SER A 28 5.22 -7.81 -5.95
N ASN A 29 4.65 -8.79 -5.23
CA ASN A 29 3.82 -9.88 -5.72
C ASN A 29 2.38 -9.83 -5.13
N GLN A 30 1.56 -10.83 -5.45
CA GLN A 30 0.19 -10.91 -4.94
C GLN A 30 0.12 -11.03 -3.42
N GLU A 31 0.99 -11.83 -2.79
CA GLU A 31 1.04 -12.00 -1.33
C GLU A 31 1.18 -10.64 -0.61
N THR A 32 2.09 -9.78 -1.08
CA THR A 32 2.27 -8.43 -0.50
C THR A 32 1.04 -7.55 -0.69
N ALA A 33 0.26 -7.76 -1.76
CA ALA A 33 -1.01 -7.05 -1.94
C ALA A 33 -2.09 -7.53 -0.95
N GLU A 34 -2.07 -8.80 -0.56
CA GLU A 34 -2.95 -9.35 0.48
C GLU A 34 -2.55 -8.83 1.85
N GLU A 35 -1.26 -8.78 2.15
CA GLU A 35 -0.73 -8.22 3.40
C GLU A 35 -1.04 -6.72 3.53
N LEU A 36 -0.86 -5.95 2.44
CA LEU A 36 -1.29 -4.55 2.39
C LEU A 36 -2.77 -4.42 2.73
N LEU A 37 -3.62 -5.25 2.14
CA LEU A 37 -5.05 -5.23 2.39
C LEU A 37 -5.37 -5.52 3.87
N ASP A 38 -4.77 -6.57 4.43
CA ASP A 38 -4.98 -7.01 5.81
C ASP A 38 -4.52 -5.95 6.83
N ARG A 39 -3.32 -5.38 6.65
CA ARG A 39 -2.84 -4.29 7.51
C ARG A 39 -3.73 -3.06 7.42
N LEU A 40 -4.26 -2.74 6.23
CA LEU A 40 -5.20 -1.64 6.08
C LEU A 40 -6.52 -1.89 6.81
N GLU A 41 -7.08 -3.09 6.71
CA GLU A 41 -8.30 -3.48 7.43
C GLU A 41 -8.06 -3.42 8.95
N LYS A 42 -6.89 -3.88 9.43
CA LYS A 42 -6.49 -3.78 10.85
C LYS A 42 -6.30 -2.35 11.33
N SER A 43 -5.87 -1.44 10.46
CA SER A 43 -5.76 0.00 10.74
C SER A 43 -7.09 0.76 10.58
N ASN A 44 -8.23 0.10 10.79
CA ASN A 44 -9.59 0.66 10.72
C ASN A 44 -10.01 1.22 9.35
N ASN A 45 -9.40 0.77 8.24
CA ASN A 45 -9.91 1.11 6.91
C ASN A 45 -11.00 0.11 6.49
N TYR A 46 -12.19 0.61 6.15
CA TYR A 46 -13.24 -0.24 5.59
C TYR A 46 -12.95 -0.56 4.12
N ILE A 47 -12.89 -1.85 3.80
CA ILE A 47 -12.75 -2.35 2.43
C ILE A 47 -13.93 -3.27 2.12
N PRO A 48 -14.82 -2.90 1.18
CA PRO A 48 -15.94 -3.75 0.80
C PRO A 48 -15.44 -5.11 0.29
N PRO A 49 -16.01 -6.25 0.75
CA PRO A 49 -15.61 -7.58 0.29
C PRO A 49 -15.65 -7.73 -1.25
N SER A 50 -16.65 -7.12 -1.90
CA SER A 50 -16.81 -7.09 -3.35
C SER A 50 -15.69 -6.34 -4.09
N ALA A 51 -15.05 -5.36 -3.44
CA ALA A 51 -13.99 -4.54 -4.02
C ALA A 51 -12.58 -5.05 -3.69
N ARG A 52 -12.44 -6.08 -2.84
CA ARG A 52 -11.12 -6.56 -2.36
C ARG A 52 -10.14 -6.91 -3.50
N GLN A 53 -10.61 -7.54 -4.58
CA GLN A 53 -9.76 -7.88 -5.73
C GLN A 53 -9.23 -6.65 -6.47
N GLU A 54 -10.09 -5.64 -6.66
CA GLU A 54 -9.71 -4.38 -7.28
C GLU A 54 -8.71 -3.63 -6.38
N TYR A 55 -8.96 -3.61 -5.06
CA TYR A 55 -8.04 -3.04 -4.07
C TYR A 55 -6.67 -3.71 -4.12
N LYS A 56 -6.59 -5.05 -4.09
CA LYS A 56 -5.31 -5.77 -4.19
C LYS A 56 -4.55 -5.37 -5.46
N SER A 57 -5.23 -5.31 -6.61
CA SER A 57 -4.61 -4.92 -7.89
C SER A 57 -4.03 -3.50 -7.84
N ILE A 58 -4.79 -2.58 -7.26
CA ILE A 58 -4.42 -1.18 -7.09
C ILE A 58 -3.25 -1.00 -6.10
N LEU A 59 -3.31 -1.68 -4.95
CA LEU A 59 -2.29 -1.66 -3.90
C LEU A 59 -0.97 -2.23 -4.42
N LEU A 60 -1.04 -3.35 -5.16
CA LEU A 60 0.13 -3.93 -5.80
C LEU A 60 0.79 -2.98 -6.79
N LYS A 61 0.00 -2.29 -7.62
CA LYS A 61 0.53 -1.30 -8.57
C LYS A 61 1.25 -0.18 -7.83
N LYS A 62 0.62 0.39 -6.79
CA LYS A 62 1.23 1.44 -5.97
C LYS A 62 2.51 1.00 -5.28
N TYR A 63 2.52 -0.20 -4.71
CA TYR A 63 3.71 -0.73 -4.06
C TYR A 63 4.85 -0.95 -5.06
N LYS A 64 4.55 -1.43 -6.27
CA LYS A 64 5.56 -1.51 -7.36
C LYS A 64 6.14 -0.15 -7.69
N ASP A 65 5.29 0.87 -7.82
CA ASP A 65 5.71 2.25 -8.10
C ASP A 65 6.56 2.81 -6.94
N TYR A 66 6.21 2.50 -5.69
CA TYR A 66 6.95 2.86 -4.48
C TYR A 66 8.35 2.25 -4.47
N VAL A 67 8.44 0.92 -4.60
CA VAL A 67 9.71 0.17 -4.65
C VAL A 67 10.60 0.66 -5.80
N ALA A 68 10.00 0.94 -6.97
CA ALA A 68 10.74 1.48 -8.11
C ALA A 68 11.27 2.91 -7.85
N SER A 69 10.53 3.72 -7.09
CA SER A 69 10.95 5.07 -6.70
C SER A 69 12.09 5.02 -5.68
N GLN A 70 12.02 4.14 -4.68
CA GLN A 70 13.09 3.92 -3.70
C GLN A 70 14.39 3.42 -4.34
N LYS A 71 14.31 2.66 -5.44
CA LYS A 71 15.49 2.25 -6.21
C LYS A 71 16.14 3.38 -7.03
N LYS A 72 15.37 4.42 -7.38
CA LYS A 72 15.85 5.56 -8.19
C LYS A 72 16.44 6.69 -7.35
N THR A 73 16.15 6.71 -6.06
CA THR A 73 16.70 7.67 -5.10
C THR A 73 17.17 6.91 -3.86
N PRO A 74 18.49 6.81 -3.59
CA PRO A 74 18.96 6.43 -2.27
C PRO A 74 18.69 7.64 -1.36
N SER A 75 17.50 7.75 -0.78
CA SER A 75 17.14 8.91 0.02
C SER A 75 16.43 8.53 1.30
N SER A 76 17.27 8.43 2.35
CA SER A 76 17.11 9.15 3.60
C SER A 76 15.70 9.69 3.90
N PHE A 77 14.92 8.95 4.67
CA PHE A 77 13.92 9.54 5.56
C PHE A 77 13.95 8.84 6.92
N THR A 78 14.95 9.21 7.72
CA THR A 78 14.88 9.14 9.18
C THR A 78 14.69 10.57 9.70
N GLU A 79 13.55 10.87 10.28
CA GLU A 79 13.39 11.83 11.39
C GLU A 79 11.98 11.59 11.96
N LYS A 80 11.83 10.83 13.05
CA LYS A 80 12.03 11.24 14.45
C LYS A 80 11.52 12.66 14.72
N LYS A 81 10.36 12.76 15.38
CA LYS A 81 10.09 13.76 16.41
C LYS A 81 9.31 13.13 17.56
#